data_AF-A0A6G1SB54-F1
#
_entry.id   AF-A0A6G1SB54-F1
#
_cell.length_a   1.000
_cell.length_b   1.000
_cell.length_c   1.000
_cell.angle_alpha   90.00
_cell.angle_beta   90.00
_cell.angle_gamma   90.00
#
_symmetry.space_group_name_H-M   'P 1'
#
loop_
_entity.id
_entity.type
_entity.pdbx_description
1 polymer ?
#
loop_
_entity_poly.entity_id
_entity_poly.type
_entity_poly.pdbx_seq_one_letter_code
_entity_poly.pdbx_strand_id
1 'polypeptide(L)'
;EAENNKNKDVQGIPDFWLTIFKNVALLSEMVEEHDEPILKHLIDIQVILLDKDPMGFVLEFHFSPNEHFSNSVLTKEYEMKCTPDETDPFAFEGPEIYKCKGCTIDWYKGKNVTVKTIKKKQKHKSRGSVRTVTRTVQNDSFFNFFNPPLLSDDPEAELDDDTQTLLTSDFEIGHYIRERIVPRAVLYFTGEALEGEEDYEEDDSEEEDEEEEEEEDEDYNPNSNNQAKKALVAGLQGQNPQGDCKQQ
;
A
#
# COMPACT_ATOMS: atom_id res chain seq x y z
N GLU A 1 50.19 13.50 5.77
CA GLU A 1 49.19 14.31 5.04
C GLU A 1 48.69 13.52 3.83
N ALA A 2 47.56 12.82 3.95
CA ALA A 2 46.98 12.05 2.85
C ALA A 2 45.44 11.93 2.96
N GLU A 3 44.77 12.99 3.41
CA GLU A 3 43.30 13.01 3.56
C GLU A 3 42.65 14.24 2.91
N ASN A 4 43.10 14.69 1.73
CA ASN A 4 42.50 15.89 1.13
C ASN A 4 42.15 15.79 -0.35
N ASN A 5 41.68 14.63 -0.83
CA ASN A 5 41.28 14.51 -2.24
C ASN A 5 40.13 13.51 -2.51
N LYS A 6 39.16 13.36 -1.59
CA LYS A 6 37.93 12.58 -1.82
C LYS A 6 36.70 13.40 -2.24
N ASN A 7 36.78 14.74 -2.23
CA ASN A 7 35.61 15.62 -2.41
C ASN A 7 35.54 16.36 -3.76
N LYS A 8 36.32 15.96 -4.78
CA LYS A 8 36.40 16.73 -6.04
C LYS A 8 35.35 16.39 -7.10
N ASP A 9 34.59 15.32 -6.94
CA ASP A 9 33.61 14.87 -7.95
C ASP A 9 32.16 14.80 -7.42
N VAL A 10 31.87 15.38 -6.25
CA VAL A 10 30.48 15.42 -5.75
C VAL A 10 29.77 16.62 -6.37
N GLN A 11 28.94 16.36 -7.38
CA GLN A 11 28.04 17.36 -7.96
C GLN A 11 26.67 17.26 -7.31
N GLY A 12 26.19 18.36 -6.71
CA GLY A 12 24.89 18.43 -6.03
C GLY A 12 24.91 17.87 -4.61
N ILE A 13 23.74 17.52 -4.10
CA ILE A 13 23.55 16.87 -2.78
C ILE A 13 23.39 15.36 -3.04
N PRO A 14 24.36 14.52 -2.65
CA PRO A 14 24.26 13.07 -2.82
C PRO A 14 23.03 12.49 -2.14
N ASP A 15 22.44 11.48 -2.77
CA ASP A 15 21.35 10.66 -2.22
C ASP A 15 20.14 11.49 -1.73
N PHE A 16 19.96 12.73 -2.20
CA PHE A 16 18.94 13.67 -1.71
C PHE A 16 17.54 13.06 -1.63
N TRP A 17 17.04 12.53 -2.76
CA TRP A 17 15.72 11.90 -2.79
C TRP A 17 15.69 10.58 -2.02
N LEU A 18 16.73 9.75 -2.13
CA LEU A 18 16.80 8.50 -1.35
C LEU A 18 16.71 8.78 0.16
N THR A 19 17.37 9.83 0.65
CA THR A 19 17.27 10.26 2.06
C THR A 19 15.84 10.66 2.42
N ILE A 20 15.16 11.44 1.58
CA ILE A 20 13.73 11.79 1.80
C ILE A 20 12.87 10.52 1.89
N PHE A 21 13.04 9.58 0.95
CA PHE A 21 12.31 8.32 0.94
C PHE A 21 12.53 7.49 2.21
N LYS A 22 13.72 7.54 2.80
CA LYS A 22 14.03 6.83 4.04
C LYS A 22 13.57 7.56 5.30
N ASN A 23 13.49 8.89 5.25
CA ASN A 23 13.07 9.72 6.37
C ASN A 23 11.55 9.69 6.56
N VAL A 24 10.79 9.67 5.46
CA VAL A 24 9.32 9.74 5.49
C VAL A 24 8.76 8.33 5.73
N ALA A 25 8.07 8.12 6.85
CA ALA A 25 7.54 6.81 7.25
C ALA A 25 6.75 6.12 6.12
N LEU A 26 5.75 6.81 5.56
CA LEU A 26 4.91 6.32 4.46
C LEU A 26 5.71 5.85 3.24
N LEU A 27 6.78 6.57 2.87
CA LEU A 27 7.61 6.21 1.71
C LEU A 27 8.63 5.13 2.04
N SER A 28 9.12 5.10 3.28
CA SER A 28 10.16 4.17 3.73
C SER A 28 9.67 2.73 3.70
N GLU A 29 8.40 2.49 4.00
CA GLU A 29 7.76 1.18 3.94
C GLU A 29 7.69 0.59 2.53
N MET A 30 7.75 1.45 1.50
CA MET A 30 7.75 1.00 0.10
C MET A 30 9.14 0.61 -0.40
N VAL A 31 10.21 1.07 0.26
CA VAL A 31 11.58 0.98 -0.25
C VAL A 31 12.29 -0.23 0.33
N GLU A 32 12.66 -1.16 -0.53
CA GLU A 32 13.43 -2.33 -0.16
C GLU A 32 14.95 -2.09 -0.32
N GLU A 33 15.78 -2.88 0.37
CA GLU A 33 17.25 -2.75 0.33
C GLU A 33 17.83 -2.78 -1.10
N HIS A 34 17.18 -3.53 -1.99
CA HIS A 34 17.61 -3.67 -3.38
C HIS A 34 17.17 -2.53 -4.30
N ASP A 35 16.26 -1.67 -3.84
CA ASP A 35 15.82 -0.47 -4.54
C ASP A 35 16.79 0.70 -4.28
N GLU A 36 17.43 0.74 -3.10
CA GLU A 36 18.31 1.85 -2.72
C GLU A 36 19.39 2.17 -3.78
N PRO A 37 20.15 1.20 -4.35
CA PRO A 37 21.15 1.50 -5.37
C PRO A 37 20.57 2.16 -6.63
N ILE A 38 19.29 1.92 -6.92
CA ILE A 38 18.57 2.49 -8.06
C ILE A 38 18.10 3.90 -7.72
N LEU A 39 17.55 4.09 -6.51
CA LEU A 39 17.10 5.39 -6.02
C LEU A 39 18.24 6.40 -5.82
N LYS A 40 19.49 5.95 -5.66
CA LYS A 40 20.66 6.85 -5.73
C LYS A 40 20.80 7.56 -7.07
N HIS A 41 20.22 7.02 -8.13
CA HIS A 41 20.22 7.64 -9.45
C HIS A 41 19.04 8.59 -9.66
N LEU A 42 18.08 8.69 -8.73
CA LEU A 42 16.96 9.62 -8.78
C LEU A 42 17.46 11.04 -8.55
N ILE A 43 17.38 11.87 -9.58
CA ILE A 43 17.91 13.23 -9.58
C ILE A 43 16.83 14.28 -9.29
N ASP A 44 15.59 14.03 -9.68
CA ASP A 44 14.49 14.98 -9.53
C ASP A 44 13.13 14.29 -9.49
N ILE A 45 12.17 14.92 -8.81
CA ILE A 45 10.75 14.55 -8.85
C ILE A 45 9.96 15.81 -9.21
N GLN A 46 9.32 15.79 -10.37
CA GLN A 46 8.53 16.91 -10.87
C GLN A 46 7.05 16.58 -10.84
N VAL A 47 6.23 17.59 -10.57
CA VAL A 47 4.78 17.51 -10.67
C VAL A 47 4.34 18.31 -11.89
N ILE A 48 3.71 17.64 -12.86
CA ILE A 48 3.08 18.28 -14.01
C ILE A 48 1.57 18.27 -13.78
N LEU A 49 0.96 19.46 -13.68
CA LEU A 49 -0.49 19.58 -13.57
C LEU A 49 -1.14 19.40 -14.93
N LEU A 50 -2.23 18.63 -14.96
CA LEU A 50 -3.07 18.43 -16.15
C LEU A 50 -4.33 19.28 -15.98
N ASP A 51 -4.32 20.47 -16.57
CA ASP A 51 -5.38 21.48 -16.42
C ASP A 51 -6.60 21.24 -17.33
N LYS A 52 -6.64 20.14 -18.08
CA LYS A 52 -7.70 19.81 -19.04
C LYS A 52 -8.37 18.51 -18.68
N ASP A 53 -9.67 18.44 -18.92
CA ASP A 53 -10.51 17.27 -18.67
C ASP A 53 -9.99 15.99 -19.36
N PRO A 54 -9.73 14.89 -18.62
CA PRO A 54 -9.83 14.77 -17.16
C PRO A 54 -8.70 15.51 -16.42
N MET A 55 -9.06 16.34 -15.44
CA MET A 55 -8.08 17.03 -14.60
C MET A 55 -7.21 16.02 -13.87
N GLY A 56 -5.96 16.37 -13.57
CA GLY A 56 -5.06 15.43 -12.93
C GLY A 56 -3.66 15.98 -12.73
N PHE A 57 -2.73 15.08 -12.46
CA PHE A 57 -1.31 15.40 -12.39
C PHE A 57 -0.45 14.18 -12.74
N VAL A 58 0.77 14.46 -13.18
CA VAL A 58 1.80 13.45 -13.44
C VAL A 58 2.98 13.71 -12.52
N LEU A 59 3.38 12.69 -11.77
CA LEU A 59 4.66 12.65 -11.09
C LEU A 59 5.72 12.10 -12.05
N GLU A 60 6.73 12.90 -12.34
CA GLU A 60 7.89 12.50 -13.15
C GLU A 60 9.11 12.29 -12.25
N PHE A 61 9.62 11.06 -12.23
CA PHE A 61 10.82 10.67 -11.51
C PHE A 61 11.98 10.63 -12.49
N HIS A 62 12.87 11.61 -12.43
CA HIS A 62 13.99 11.76 -13.34
C HIS A 62 15.19 10.98 -12.81
N PHE A 63 15.75 10.09 -13.62
CA PHE A 63 16.91 9.28 -13.28
C PHE A 63 18.11 9.65 -14.14
N SER A 64 19.27 9.74 -13.49
CA SER A 64 20.56 9.72 -14.19
C SER A 64 20.79 8.36 -14.88
N PRO A 65 21.63 8.29 -15.93
CA PRO A 65 22.01 7.03 -16.55
C PRO A 65 22.52 6.03 -15.50
N ASN A 66 21.95 4.82 -15.50
CA ASN A 66 22.20 3.79 -14.50
C ASN A 66 22.27 2.39 -15.12
N GLU A 67 22.65 1.39 -14.32
CA GLU A 67 22.82 0.01 -14.80
C GLU A 67 21.55 -0.86 -14.70
N HIS A 68 20.40 -0.28 -14.34
CA HIS A 68 19.19 -1.03 -14.00
C HIS A 68 18.15 -0.99 -15.11
N PHE A 69 17.87 0.17 -15.67
CA PHE A 69 16.93 0.37 -16.77
C PHE A 69 17.38 1.49 -17.72
N SER A 70 16.77 1.57 -18.91
CA SER A 70 17.10 2.60 -19.91
C SER A 70 16.28 3.89 -19.81
N ASN A 71 15.18 3.90 -19.06
CA ASN A 71 14.32 5.07 -18.91
C ASN A 71 15.08 6.21 -18.21
N SER A 72 14.99 7.42 -18.78
CA SER A 72 15.46 8.64 -18.10
C SER A 72 14.42 9.24 -17.18
N VAL A 73 13.14 8.94 -17.42
CA VAL A 73 12.00 9.42 -16.63
C VAL A 73 11.03 8.26 -16.43
N LEU A 74 10.63 8.01 -15.18
CA LEU A 74 9.50 7.15 -14.85
C LEU A 74 8.32 8.03 -14.46
N THR A 75 7.13 7.72 -14.97
CA THR A 75 5.94 8.57 -14.79
C THR A 75 4.84 7.83 -14.05
N LYS A 76 4.19 8.54 -13.13
CA LYS A 76 2.96 8.11 -12.49
C LYS A 76 1.88 9.17 -12.69
N GLU A 77 0.82 8.80 -13.39
CA GLU A 77 -0.28 9.67 -13.80
C GLU A 77 -1.49 9.41 -12.88
N TYR A 78 -2.13 10.49 -12.43
CA TYR A 78 -3.34 10.47 -11.61
C TYR A 78 -4.40 11.34 -12.26
N GLU A 79 -5.59 10.78 -12.47
CA GLU A 79 -6.77 11.53 -12.89
C GLU A 79 -7.65 11.83 -11.68
N MET A 80 -8.24 13.02 -11.67
CA MET A 80 -9.00 13.57 -10.57
C MET A 80 -10.42 13.95 -11.00
N LYS A 81 -11.40 13.68 -10.14
CA LYS A 81 -12.75 14.23 -10.24
C LYS A 81 -12.76 15.57 -9.52
N CYS A 82 -12.94 16.66 -10.27
CA CYS A 82 -12.93 18.02 -9.72
C CYS A 82 -14.30 18.71 -9.80
N THR A 83 -15.31 18.02 -10.32
CA THR A 83 -16.67 18.54 -10.47
C THR A 83 -17.67 17.58 -9.82
N PRO A 84 -18.77 18.09 -9.24
CA PRO A 84 -19.82 17.23 -8.71
C PRO A 84 -20.42 16.34 -9.80
N ASP A 85 -20.81 15.13 -9.42
CA ASP A 85 -21.56 14.24 -10.30
C ASP A 85 -22.97 14.81 -10.52
N GLU A 86 -23.49 14.73 -11.76
CA GLU A 86 -24.82 15.27 -12.07
C GLU A 86 -25.97 14.46 -11.41
N THR A 87 -25.73 13.17 -11.16
CA THR A 87 -26.69 12.23 -10.59
C THR A 87 -26.66 12.19 -9.06
N ASP A 88 -25.51 12.47 -8.46
CA ASP A 88 -25.37 12.69 -7.01
C ASP A 88 -24.44 13.87 -6.67
N PRO A 89 -24.93 15.12 -6.79
CA PRO A 89 -24.10 16.30 -6.53
C PRO A 89 -23.64 16.45 -5.08
N PHE A 90 -24.31 15.80 -4.13
CA PHE A 90 -24.00 15.92 -2.70
C PHE A 90 -22.89 14.96 -2.25
N ALA A 91 -22.55 13.95 -3.06
CA ALA A 91 -21.40 13.08 -2.83
C ALA A 91 -20.04 13.76 -3.10
N PHE A 92 -20.03 14.99 -3.63
CA PHE A 92 -18.79 15.71 -3.92
C PHE A 92 -18.18 16.31 -2.66
N GLU A 93 -17.13 15.66 -2.15
CA GLU A 93 -16.37 16.11 -0.97
C GLU A 93 -15.14 16.97 -1.33
N GLY A 94 -14.87 17.15 -2.62
CA GLY A 94 -13.74 17.91 -3.13
C GLY A 94 -13.02 17.20 -4.28
N PRO A 95 -11.90 17.76 -4.77
CA PRO A 95 -11.08 17.11 -5.78
C PRO A 95 -10.47 15.81 -5.26
N GLU A 96 -10.84 14.68 -5.88
CA GLU A 96 -10.40 13.35 -5.46
C GLU A 96 -9.73 12.61 -6.62
N ILE A 97 -8.66 11.86 -6.33
CA ILE A 97 -8.04 10.93 -7.28
C ILE A 97 -8.98 9.73 -7.46
N TYR A 98 -9.34 9.40 -8.70
CA TYR A 98 -10.21 8.24 -8.97
C TYR A 98 -9.57 7.19 -9.88
N LYS A 99 -8.44 7.53 -10.51
CA LYS A 99 -7.73 6.65 -11.42
C LYS A 99 -6.24 6.97 -11.41
N CYS A 100 -5.41 5.94 -11.48
CA CYS A 100 -3.99 6.09 -11.64
C CYS A 100 -3.45 5.19 -12.75
N LYS A 101 -2.29 5.56 -13.29
CA LYS A 101 -1.61 4.84 -14.35
C LYS A 101 -0.10 5.02 -14.20
N GLY A 102 0.63 3.92 -14.17
CA GLY A 102 2.08 3.95 -14.14
C GLY A 102 2.69 3.88 -15.55
N CYS A 103 3.99 3.58 -15.60
CA CYS A 103 4.74 3.43 -16.84
C CYS A 103 5.50 2.10 -16.89
N THR A 104 5.73 1.58 -18.09
CA THR A 104 6.61 0.42 -18.26
C THR A 104 8.07 0.80 -17.97
N ILE A 105 8.71 0.05 -17.07
CA ILE A 105 10.13 0.18 -16.80
C ILE A 105 10.90 -0.77 -17.71
N ASP A 106 11.80 -0.23 -18.52
CA ASP A 106 12.64 -0.94 -19.48
C ASP A 106 13.89 -1.50 -18.80
N TRP A 107 13.68 -2.49 -17.93
CA TRP A 107 14.73 -3.16 -17.18
C TRP A 107 15.76 -3.82 -18.10
N TYR A 108 17.04 -3.61 -17.79
CA TYR A 108 18.10 -4.42 -18.37
C TYR A 108 18.03 -5.88 -17.89
N LYS A 109 18.64 -6.77 -18.65
CA LYS A 109 18.57 -8.21 -18.40
C LYS A 109 19.08 -8.57 -17.00
N GLY A 110 18.18 -9.13 -16.19
CA GLY A 110 18.49 -9.60 -14.83
C GLY A 110 18.60 -8.48 -13.78
N LYS A 111 18.19 -7.26 -14.13
CA LYS A 111 18.20 -6.09 -13.23
C LYS A 111 16.81 -5.72 -12.72
N ASN A 112 15.76 -6.40 -13.20
CA ASN A 112 14.40 -6.20 -12.71
C ASN A 112 14.28 -6.69 -11.26
N VAL A 113 14.10 -5.73 -10.35
CA VAL A 113 13.96 -5.96 -8.91
C VAL A 113 12.53 -6.26 -8.47
N THR A 114 11.52 -5.94 -9.29
CA THR A 114 10.10 -6.20 -8.98
C THR A 114 9.74 -7.68 -9.10
N VAL A 115 10.69 -8.53 -9.48
CA VAL A 115 10.47 -9.97 -9.64
C VAL A 115 11.61 -10.82 -9.09
N LYS A 116 11.26 -11.92 -8.43
CA LYS A 116 12.18 -12.96 -7.96
C LYS A 116 12.07 -14.22 -8.82
N THR A 117 13.22 -14.76 -9.24
CA THR A 117 13.27 -15.97 -10.08
C THR A 117 13.48 -17.23 -9.22
N ILE A 118 12.47 -18.09 -9.15
CA ILE A 118 12.50 -19.35 -8.40
C ILE A 118 12.75 -20.52 -9.35
N LYS A 119 13.83 -21.27 -9.11
CA LYS A 119 14.18 -22.48 -9.90
C LYS A 119 13.72 -23.74 -9.16
N LYS A 120 12.71 -24.43 -9.71
CA LYS A 120 12.22 -25.71 -9.17
C LYS A 120 12.68 -26.87 -10.04
N LYS A 121 13.45 -27.79 -9.45
CA LYS A 121 13.84 -29.05 -10.13
C LYS A 121 12.63 -29.98 -10.17
N GLN A 122 12.22 -30.37 -11.36
CA GLN A 122 11.17 -31.37 -11.59
C GLN A 122 11.80 -32.65 -12.12
N LYS A 123 11.54 -33.77 -11.45
CA LYS A 123 11.95 -35.11 -11.89
C LYS A 123 10.80 -35.79 -12.61
N HIS A 124 11.02 -36.23 -13.84
CA HIS A 124 10.03 -36.96 -14.61
C HIS A 124 9.83 -38.37 -14.00
N LYS A 125 8.61 -38.68 -13.54
CA LYS A 125 8.30 -39.90 -12.79
C LYS A 125 8.68 -41.20 -13.54
N SER A 126 8.59 -41.22 -14.88
CA SER A 126 8.89 -42.43 -15.68
C SER A 126 10.26 -42.46 -16.36
N ARG A 127 10.90 -41.30 -16.62
CA ARG A 127 12.15 -41.21 -17.39
C ARG A 127 13.37 -40.90 -16.53
N GLY A 128 13.20 -40.61 -15.24
CA GLY A 128 14.28 -40.27 -14.32
C GLY A 128 14.97 -38.92 -14.59
N SER A 129 14.78 -38.34 -15.78
CA SER A 129 15.33 -37.04 -16.19
C SER A 129 14.83 -35.91 -15.29
N VAL A 130 15.77 -35.03 -14.90
CA VAL A 130 15.51 -33.85 -14.08
C VAL A 130 15.56 -32.62 -14.99
N ARG A 131 14.46 -31.89 -15.09
CA ARG A 131 14.42 -30.56 -15.72
C ARG A 131 14.35 -29.49 -14.63
N THR A 132 15.02 -28.37 -14.84
CA THR A 132 14.85 -27.20 -13.97
C THR A 132 13.81 -26.30 -14.61
N VAL A 133 12.69 -26.09 -13.92
CA VAL A 133 11.65 -25.14 -14.33
C VAL A 133 11.90 -23.84 -13.58
N THR A 134 12.07 -22.76 -14.34
CA THR A 134 12.21 -21.40 -13.80
C THR A 134 10.83 -20.75 -13.76
N ARG A 135 10.39 -20.29 -12.59
CA ARG A 135 9.17 -19.51 -12.42
C ARG A 135 9.55 -18.15 -11.85
N THR A 136 8.98 -17.10 -12.42
CA THR A 136 9.10 -15.73 -11.90
C THR A 136 7.91 -15.47 -10.98
N VAL A 137 8.16 -14.89 -9.81
CA VAL A 137 7.14 -14.40 -8.87
C VAL A 137 7.37 -12.92 -8.63
N GLN A 138 6.30 -12.19 -8.31
CA GLN A 138 6.41 -10.80 -7.90
C GLN A 138 7.26 -10.68 -6.63
N ASN A 139 8.00 -9.60 -6.55
CA ASN A 139 8.83 -9.23 -5.42
C ASN A 139 8.43 -7.83 -4.96
N ASP A 140 8.40 -7.64 -3.64
CA ASP A 140 8.20 -6.33 -3.05
C ASP A 140 9.37 -5.43 -3.46
N SER A 141 9.03 -4.21 -3.84
CA SER A 141 9.92 -3.20 -4.41
C SER A 141 9.14 -1.92 -4.61
N PHE A 142 9.76 -0.78 -4.33
CA PHE A 142 9.23 0.56 -4.60
C PHE A 142 8.77 0.69 -6.06
N PHE A 143 9.49 0.06 -6.99
CA PHE A 143 9.20 0.19 -8.42
C PHE A 143 7.87 -0.47 -8.85
N ASN A 144 7.20 -1.22 -7.97
CA ASN A 144 5.81 -1.63 -8.18
C ASN A 144 4.84 -0.44 -8.21
N PHE A 145 5.21 0.72 -7.64
CA PHE A 145 4.45 1.97 -7.71
C PHE A 145 4.17 2.43 -9.15
N PHE A 146 5.04 2.07 -10.10
CA PHE A 146 4.86 2.36 -11.52
C PHE A 146 4.06 1.30 -12.28
N ASN A 147 3.55 0.28 -11.59
CA ASN A 147 2.71 -0.76 -12.16
C ASN A 147 1.48 -1.00 -11.25
N PRO A 148 0.62 0.02 -11.09
CA PRO A 148 -0.59 -0.10 -10.27
C PRO A 148 -1.56 -1.13 -10.86
N PRO A 149 -2.50 -1.65 -10.05
CA PRO A 149 -3.60 -2.48 -10.54
C PRO A 149 -4.36 -1.79 -11.69
N LEU A 150 -4.78 -2.57 -12.68
CA LEU A 150 -5.58 -2.07 -13.78
C LEU A 150 -7.03 -1.91 -13.32
N LEU A 151 -7.52 -0.68 -13.34
CA LEU A 151 -8.95 -0.40 -13.20
C LEU A 151 -9.68 -0.79 -14.49
N SER A 152 -10.79 -1.51 -14.35
CA SER A 152 -11.71 -1.77 -15.45
C SER A 152 -12.39 -0.47 -15.89
N ASP A 153 -12.64 -0.32 -17.19
CA ASP A 153 -13.44 0.80 -17.72
C ASP A 153 -14.95 0.62 -17.46
N ASP A 154 -15.35 -0.52 -16.90
CA ASP A 154 -16.73 -0.82 -16.49
C ASP A 154 -17.00 -0.23 -15.09
N PRO A 155 -17.89 0.78 -14.96
CA PRO A 155 -18.19 1.42 -13.68
C PRO A 155 -18.94 0.50 -12.70
N GLU A 156 -19.49 -0.63 -13.16
CA GLU A 156 -20.19 -1.62 -12.31
C GLU A 156 -19.27 -2.76 -11.86
N ALA A 157 -18.02 -2.79 -12.33
CA ALA A 157 -17.09 -3.83 -11.94
C ALA A 157 -16.61 -3.60 -10.50
N GLU A 158 -17.01 -4.52 -9.61
CA GLU A 158 -16.53 -4.55 -8.24
C GLU A 158 -15.03 -4.91 -8.22
N LEU A 159 -14.25 -4.08 -7.55
CA LEU A 159 -12.86 -4.38 -7.20
C LEU A 159 -12.87 -5.27 -5.95
N ASP A 160 -11.96 -6.25 -5.90
CA ASP A 160 -11.75 -7.00 -4.66
C ASP A 160 -11.11 -6.11 -3.58
N ASP A 161 -11.36 -6.45 -2.31
CA ASP A 161 -10.92 -5.67 -1.14
C ASP A 161 -9.39 -5.41 -1.13
N ASP A 162 -8.60 -6.37 -1.61
CA ASP A 162 -7.13 -6.24 -1.67
C ASP A 162 -6.72 -5.20 -2.73
N THR A 163 -7.32 -5.26 -3.91
CA THR A 163 -7.10 -4.26 -4.98
C THR A 163 -7.54 -2.87 -4.54
N GLN A 164 -8.68 -2.75 -3.86
CA GLN A 164 -9.16 -1.47 -3.34
C GLN A 164 -8.18 -0.88 -2.32
N THR A 165 -7.71 -1.69 -1.37
CA THR A 165 -6.72 -1.27 -0.36
C THR A 165 -5.43 -0.78 -1.01
N LEU A 166 -4.93 -1.51 -2.01
CA LEU A 166 -3.71 -1.14 -2.72
C LEU A 166 -3.86 0.18 -3.48
N LEU A 167 -5.00 0.43 -4.12
CA LEU A 167 -5.27 1.68 -4.83
C LEU A 167 -5.44 2.86 -3.87
N THR A 168 -6.13 2.68 -2.74
CA THR A 168 -6.26 3.73 -1.72
C THR A 168 -4.89 4.18 -1.22
N SER A 169 -4.02 3.22 -0.88
CA SER A 169 -2.63 3.51 -0.48
C SER A 169 -1.86 4.21 -1.62
N ASP A 170 -2.01 3.74 -2.86
CA ASP A 170 -1.35 4.34 -4.03
C ASP A 170 -1.76 5.81 -4.26
N PHE A 171 -3.05 6.13 -4.06
CA PHE A 171 -3.58 7.49 -4.20
C PHE A 171 -3.10 8.39 -3.07
N GLU A 172 -3.08 7.89 -1.84
CA GLU A 172 -2.54 8.59 -0.67
C GLU A 172 -1.06 8.96 -0.89
N ILE A 173 -0.24 8.00 -1.32
CA ILE A 173 1.17 8.23 -1.64
C ILE A 173 1.33 9.26 -2.76
N GLY A 174 0.55 9.13 -3.84
CA GLY A 174 0.59 10.06 -4.97
C GLY A 174 0.24 11.50 -4.55
N HIS A 175 -0.81 11.64 -3.75
CA HIS A 175 -1.23 12.91 -3.17
C HIS A 175 -0.16 13.49 -2.23
N TYR A 176 0.40 12.67 -1.33
CA TYR A 176 1.42 13.08 -0.38
C TYR A 176 2.70 13.56 -1.08
N ILE A 177 3.16 12.84 -2.11
CA ILE A 177 4.33 13.27 -2.89
C ILE A 177 4.08 14.65 -3.53
N ARG A 178 2.91 14.83 -4.15
CA ARG A 178 2.54 16.08 -4.83
C ARG A 178 2.40 17.26 -3.86
N GLU A 179 1.61 17.10 -2.81
CA GLU A 179 1.18 18.23 -1.96
C GLU A 179 2.13 18.48 -0.80
N ARG A 180 2.82 17.44 -0.30
CA ARG A 180 3.66 17.53 0.90
C ARG A 180 5.14 17.51 0.55
N ILE A 181 5.60 16.47 -0.14
CA ILE A 181 7.04 16.21 -0.37
C ILE A 181 7.64 17.21 -1.34
N VAL A 182 7.17 17.25 -2.60
CA VAL A 182 7.81 18.04 -3.66
C VAL A 182 7.93 19.53 -3.29
N PRO A 183 6.89 20.21 -2.75
CA PRO A 183 6.99 21.62 -2.39
C PRO A 183 7.98 21.93 -1.25
N ARG A 184 8.29 20.94 -0.41
CA ARG A 184 9.07 21.09 0.83
C ARG A 184 10.21 20.07 0.94
N ALA A 185 10.72 19.59 -0.18
CA ALA A 185 11.65 18.46 -0.24
C ALA A 185 12.90 18.66 0.64
N VAL A 186 13.42 19.89 0.70
CA VAL A 186 14.58 20.23 1.54
C VAL A 186 14.30 19.99 3.03
N LEU A 187 13.09 20.28 3.52
CA LEU A 187 12.72 20.09 4.92
C LEU A 187 12.55 18.62 5.27
N TYR A 188 12.03 17.80 4.34
CA TYR A 188 11.99 16.34 4.52
C TYR A 188 13.39 15.71 4.43
N PHE A 189 14.28 16.29 3.64
CA PHE A 189 15.68 15.88 3.58
C PHE A 189 16.42 16.17 4.89
N THR A 190 16.22 17.36 5.47
CA THR A 190 16.85 17.72 6.75
C THR A 190 16.19 17.10 7.98
N GLY A 191 14.94 16.62 7.84
CA GLY A 191 14.15 16.04 8.93
C GLY A 191 13.24 17.04 9.65
N GLU A 192 13.41 18.35 9.41
CA GLU A 192 12.62 19.41 10.04
C GLU A 192 11.11 19.31 9.77
N ALA A 193 10.72 18.76 8.61
CA ALA A 193 9.30 18.56 8.30
C ALA A 193 8.67 17.41 9.11
N LEU A 194 9.47 16.50 9.66
CA LEU A 194 9.00 15.34 10.42
C LEU A 194 8.76 15.70 11.90
N GLU A 195 9.60 16.57 12.45
CA GLU A 195 9.50 17.02 13.85
C GLU A 195 8.13 17.66 14.16
N GLY A 196 7.51 18.32 13.18
CA GLY A 196 6.17 18.91 13.34
C GLY A 196 4.99 17.98 13.02
N GLU A 197 5.23 16.77 12.51
CA GLU A 197 4.18 15.76 12.30
C GLU A 197 4.04 14.83 13.53
N GLU A 198 5.10 14.65 14.34
CA GLU A 198 5.08 13.84 15.58
C GLU A 198 4.36 14.52 16.77
N ASP A 199 4.19 15.84 16.75
CA ASP A 199 3.55 16.62 17.84
C ASP A 199 2.00 16.50 17.88
N TYR A 200 1.38 15.73 16.98
CA TYR A 200 -0.07 15.49 16.94
C TYR A 200 -0.51 14.13 17.48
N GLU A 201 0.41 13.32 18.03
CA GLU A 201 0.06 12.18 18.88
C GLU A 201 -0.29 12.71 20.29
N GLU A 202 -1.40 13.45 20.37
CA GLU A 202 -1.99 13.91 21.63
C GLU A 202 -2.54 12.69 22.38
N ASP A 203 -1.68 12.12 23.24
CA ASP A 203 -1.98 11.52 24.54
C ASP A 203 -3.44 11.09 24.75
N ASP A 204 -3.85 10.00 24.08
CA ASP A 204 -5.11 9.31 24.37
C ASP A 204 -4.95 8.46 25.65
N SER A 205 -4.39 9.05 26.70
CA SER A 205 -4.51 8.53 28.06
C SER A 205 -5.92 8.88 28.53
N GLU A 206 -6.90 8.09 28.11
CA GLU A 206 -8.19 8.05 28.80
C GLU A 206 -7.91 7.68 30.26
N GLU A 207 -7.94 8.68 31.15
CA GLU A 207 -7.89 8.51 32.59
C GLU A 207 -9.04 7.57 32.99
N GLU A 208 -8.70 6.43 33.59
CA GLU A 208 -9.64 5.54 34.27
C GLU A 208 -10.29 6.31 35.43
N ASP A 209 -11.44 6.95 35.20
CA ASP A 209 -12.28 7.47 36.27
C ASP A 209 -13.02 6.30 36.96
N GLU A 210 -12.35 5.73 37.95
CA GLU A 210 -12.97 4.95 39.03
C GLU A 210 -13.85 5.88 39.89
N GLU A 211 -15.16 5.86 39.67
CA GLU A 211 -16.13 6.28 40.71
C GLU A 211 -17.04 5.11 41.09
N GLU A 212 -16.60 4.36 42.11
CA GLU A 212 -17.45 3.52 42.95
C GLU A 212 -18.20 4.36 44.00
N GLU A 213 -19.32 3.77 44.46
CA GLU A 213 -20.12 4.03 45.67
C GLU A 213 -21.29 5.01 45.57
N GLU A 214 -22.47 4.78 46.16
CA GLU A 214 -23.27 3.61 46.52
C GLU A 214 -24.60 4.18 47.08
N GLU A 215 -25.59 3.31 47.30
CA GLU A 215 -26.80 3.48 48.15
C GLU A 215 -28.02 4.26 47.62
N GLU A 216 -29.27 3.98 48.01
CA GLU A 216 -30.05 2.81 48.46
C GLU A 216 -31.51 3.32 48.43
N ASP A 217 -32.48 2.44 48.14
CA ASP A 217 -33.77 2.27 48.84
C ASP A 217 -34.83 1.67 47.90
N GLU A 218 -35.16 0.40 48.09
CA GLU A 218 -36.33 -0.09 48.85
C GLU A 218 -37.67 0.13 48.12
N ASP A 219 -38.12 -0.93 47.44
CA ASP A 219 -39.48 -1.38 47.75
C ASP A 219 -39.67 -2.90 47.61
N TYR A 220 -40.12 -3.45 48.73
CA TYR A 220 -40.38 -4.82 49.12
C TYR A 220 -41.67 -5.36 48.47
N ASN A 221 -41.79 -6.65 48.11
CA ASN A 221 -42.41 -7.71 48.95
C ASN A 221 -42.43 -9.06 48.14
N PRO A 222 -42.37 -10.22 48.82
CA PRO A 222 -41.84 -11.49 48.33
C PRO A 222 -42.92 -12.53 48.01
N ASN A 223 -42.45 -13.75 47.72
CA ASN A 223 -43.18 -15.02 47.57
C ASN A 223 -43.88 -15.30 46.22
N SER A 224 -43.18 -16.01 45.34
CA SER A 224 -43.64 -17.38 45.03
C SER A 224 -42.49 -18.29 44.58
N ASN A 225 -42.18 -19.17 45.52
CA ASN A 225 -41.39 -20.37 45.46
C ASN A 225 -41.70 -21.26 44.23
N ASN A 226 -40.68 -21.67 43.46
CA ASN A 226 -40.26 -23.09 43.33
C ASN A 226 -39.48 -23.39 42.04
N GLN A 227 -38.27 -23.90 42.27
CA GLN A 227 -37.71 -25.12 41.67
C GLN A 227 -37.30 -25.14 40.19
N ALA A 228 -35.98 -25.11 40.06
CA ALA A 228 -35.18 -26.25 39.63
C ALA A 228 -34.94 -26.48 38.11
N LYS A 229 -33.66 -26.29 37.79
CA LYS A 229 -32.76 -27.23 37.09
C LYS A 229 -32.63 -27.15 35.57
N LYS A 230 -31.34 -27.02 35.22
CA LYS A 230 -30.57 -27.59 34.09
C LYS A 230 -30.69 -26.87 32.74
N ALA A 231 -29.62 -26.23 32.26
CA ALA A 231 -28.36 -26.81 31.77
C ALA A 231 -28.49 -27.47 30.39
N LEU A 232 -27.89 -26.77 29.41
CA LEU A 232 -26.91 -27.26 28.45
C LEU A 232 -27.34 -28.31 27.39
N VAL A 233 -27.16 -27.89 26.14
CA VAL A 233 -26.31 -28.53 25.09
C VAL A 233 -26.97 -29.32 23.95
N ALA A 234 -26.53 -28.88 22.76
CA ALA A 234 -26.29 -29.59 21.50
C ALA A 234 -27.44 -30.11 20.64
N GLY A 235 -27.28 -29.82 19.34
CA GLY A 235 -27.13 -30.89 18.37
C GLY A 235 -28.34 -31.12 17.48
N LEU A 236 -28.43 -30.34 16.40
CA LEU A 236 -29.25 -30.68 15.24
C LEU A 236 -28.64 -31.90 14.55
N GLN A 237 -29.29 -33.06 14.67
CA GLN A 237 -29.10 -34.20 13.79
C GLN A 237 -30.27 -34.29 12.81
N GLY A 238 -29.92 -34.34 11.52
CA GLY A 238 -30.81 -34.71 10.44
C GLY A 238 -31.21 -36.18 10.52
N GLN A 239 -32.46 -36.45 10.11
CA GLN A 239 -32.96 -37.80 9.87
C GLN A 239 -32.97 -38.10 8.37
N ASN A 240 -32.44 -39.26 8.05
CA ASN A 240 -32.59 -40.01 6.82
C ASN A 240 -33.73 -41.04 7.03
N PRO A 241 -34.56 -41.37 6.03
CA PRO A 241 -35.32 -42.62 6.07
C PRO A 241 -34.79 -43.68 5.10
N GLN A 242 -34.87 -44.92 5.58
CA GLN A 242 -34.60 -46.22 4.95
C GLN A 242 -35.15 -46.42 3.53
N GLY A 243 -34.45 -47.28 2.78
CA GLY A 243 -35.02 -48.11 1.72
C GLY A 243 -34.05 -49.21 1.29
N ASP A 244 -34.21 -50.42 1.85
CA ASP A 244 -33.47 -51.63 1.48
C ASP A 244 -34.49 -52.70 1.08
N CYS A 245 -34.38 -53.25 -0.15
CA CYS A 245 -35.30 -54.24 -0.71
C CYS A 245 -34.51 -55.46 -1.18
N LYS A 246 -34.94 -56.66 -0.73
CA LYS A 246 -34.26 -57.95 -0.94
C LYS A 246 -34.98 -58.81 -1.99
N GLN A 247 -34.16 -59.57 -2.72
CA GLN A 247 -34.35 -60.90 -3.33
C GLN A 247 -35.28 -61.06 -4.55
N GLN A 248 -34.69 -61.44 -5.69
CA GLN A 248 -34.54 -62.84 -6.14
C GLN A 248 -33.46 -62.94 -7.23
#